data_AF-A0A3B0Z049-F1
#
_entry.id   AF-A0A3B0Z049-F1
#
_cell.length_a   1.000
_cell.length_b   1.000
_cell.length_c   1.000
_cell.angle_alpha   90.00
_cell.angle_beta   90.00
_cell.angle_gamma   90.00
#
_symmetry.space_group_name_H-M   'P 1'
#
loop_
_entity.id
_entity.type
_entity.pdbx_description
1 polymer ?
#
loop_
_entity_poly.entity_id
_entity_poly.type
_entity_poly.pdbx_seq_one_letter_code
_entity_poly.pdbx_strand_id
1 'polypeptide(L)'
;MSDISATAKAYIAGIGMITSIGADAPSTAAAVNAEVSGYQLSSFFNKQGKPMTLATVPTDVFSLVEVEIDTGAYYSAQYDHIIKMAVVALSEALRSAAEKQFIKHPVPLILALPEEHEKKNYIPIDLLIHNLLKQEHLPLKQEWIHCLATGRAAGIQGLELTLNALYEQGHDHVLIGSSDSYWNAARLGALDKDERVLVH
;
A
#
# COMPACT_ATOMS: atom_id res chain seq x y z
N MET A 1 31.05 -7.71 34.41
CA MET A 1 29.86 -8.48 34.00
C MET A 1 28.67 -7.56 34.13
N SER A 2 28.43 -6.75 33.11
CA SER A 2 27.19 -6.01 32.96
C SER A 2 26.18 -6.96 32.34
N ASP A 3 25.02 -7.08 32.99
CA ASP A 3 23.90 -7.92 32.61
C ASP A 3 23.60 -7.87 31.11
N ILE A 4 23.19 -9.02 30.59
CA ILE A 4 22.53 -9.16 29.30
C ILE A 4 21.31 -8.25 29.33
N SER A 5 21.46 -7.02 28.81
CA SER A 5 20.34 -6.12 28.56
C SER A 5 19.34 -6.87 27.71
N ALA A 6 18.10 -6.99 28.20
CA ALA A 6 17.00 -7.60 27.47
C ALA A 6 16.98 -7.01 26.05
N THR A 7 17.25 -7.84 25.05
CA THR A 7 17.35 -7.40 23.66
C THR A 7 16.03 -6.70 23.32
N ALA A 8 16.08 -5.42 22.98
CA ALA A 8 14.89 -4.70 22.53
C ALA A 8 14.30 -5.48 21.35
N LYS A 9 13.01 -5.83 21.45
CA LYS A 9 12.29 -6.59 20.42
C LYS A 9 11.23 -5.70 19.80
N ALA A 10 11.28 -5.58 18.49
CA ALA A 10 10.18 -5.05 17.69
C ALA A 10 9.15 -6.17 17.46
N TYR A 11 7.88 -5.79 17.38
CA TYR A 11 6.76 -6.67 17.05
C TYR A 11 5.80 -5.93 16.14
N ILE A 12 4.99 -6.68 15.40
CA ILE A 12 3.92 -6.12 14.58
C ILE A 12 2.75 -5.79 15.51
N ALA A 13 2.50 -4.51 15.75
CA ALA A 13 1.44 -4.04 16.65
C ALA A 13 0.05 -3.99 15.98
N GLY A 14 0.02 -3.93 14.65
CA GLY A 14 -1.20 -3.89 13.84
C GLY A 14 -0.89 -4.16 12.38
N ILE A 15 -1.87 -4.69 11.66
CA ILE A 15 -1.80 -4.97 10.22
C ILE A 15 -3.08 -4.43 9.61
N GLY A 16 -2.96 -3.82 8.44
CA GLY A 16 -4.10 -3.52 7.60
C GLY A 16 -3.76 -3.76 6.15
N MET A 17 -4.72 -4.26 5.39
CA MET A 17 -4.50 -4.60 3.98
C MET A 17 -5.81 -4.68 3.22
N ILE A 18 -5.73 -4.39 1.93
CA ILE A 18 -6.82 -4.54 0.98
C ILE A 18 -6.23 -5.19 -0.27
N THR A 19 -6.86 -6.26 -0.74
CA THR A 19 -6.32 -7.13 -1.77
C THR A 19 -7.40 -7.56 -2.75
N SER A 20 -7.02 -8.27 -3.81
CA SER A 20 -7.97 -8.82 -4.80
C SER A 20 -8.91 -9.89 -4.22
N ILE A 21 -8.62 -10.42 -3.03
CA ILE A 21 -9.36 -11.52 -2.40
C ILE A 21 -9.93 -11.15 -1.01
N GLY A 22 -9.69 -9.94 -0.52
CA GLY A 22 -10.18 -9.49 0.78
C GLY A 22 -10.14 -7.97 0.92
N ALA A 23 -11.15 -7.41 1.57
CA ALA A 23 -11.30 -5.97 1.77
C ALA A 23 -10.58 -5.43 3.02
N ASP A 24 -10.13 -6.35 3.88
CA ASP A 24 -9.41 -6.11 5.13
C ASP A 24 -8.44 -7.26 5.42
N ALA A 25 -7.63 -7.16 6.48
CA ALA A 25 -6.68 -8.20 6.85
C ALA A 25 -7.36 -9.54 7.27
N PRO A 26 -8.43 -9.56 8.08
CA PRO A 26 -9.13 -10.80 8.42
C PRO A 26 -9.71 -11.52 7.20
N SER A 27 -10.39 -10.82 6.28
CA SER A 27 -10.98 -11.40 5.08
C SER A 27 -9.90 -11.87 4.10
N THR A 28 -8.81 -11.11 3.95
CA THR A 28 -7.66 -11.54 3.14
C THR A 28 -7.05 -12.83 3.70
N ALA A 29 -6.82 -12.90 5.02
CA ALA A 29 -6.28 -14.11 5.66
C ALA A 29 -7.23 -15.31 5.50
N ALA A 30 -8.54 -15.12 5.66
CA ALA A 30 -9.53 -16.16 5.45
C ALA A 30 -9.53 -16.67 4.00
N ALA A 31 -9.46 -15.77 3.02
CA ALA A 31 -9.43 -16.11 1.60
C ALA A 31 -8.14 -16.87 1.23
N VAL A 32 -6.99 -16.45 1.76
CA VAL A 32 -5.71 -17.17 1.58
C VAL A 32 -5.80 -18.59 2.15
N ASN A 33 -6.30 -18.73 3.39
CA ASN A 33 -6.46 -20.04 4.03
C ASN A 33 -7.46 -20.96 3.31
N ALA A 34 -8.42 -20.36 2.61
CA ALA A 34 -9.39 -21.06 1.77
C ALA A 34 -8.90 -21.25 0.31
N GLU A 35 -7.65 -20.91 0.00
CA GLU A 35 -7.04 -21.04 -1.33
C GLU A 35 -7.81 -20.29 -2.44
N VAL A 36 -8.45 -19.17 -2.08
CA VAL A 36 -9.21 -18.35 -3.04
C VAL A 36 -8.26 -17.67 -4.02
N SER A 37 -8.54 -17.82 -5.31
CA SER A 37 -7.83 -17.12 -6.38
C SER A 37 -8.49 -15.77 -6.70
N GLY A 38 -7.68 -14.71 -6.73
CA GLY A 38 -8.11 -13.37 -7.15
C GLY A 38 -7.94 -13.09 -8.64
N TYR A 39 -7.46 -14.05 -9.44
CA TYR A 39 -7.28 -13.86 -10.88
C TYR A 39 -8.62 -13.87 -11.63
N GLN A 40 -8.88 -12.81 -12.39
CA GLN A 40 -10.11 -12.61 -13.12
C GLN A 40 -9.85 -11.99 -14.49
N LEU A 41 -10.72 -12.27 -15.46
CA LEU A 41 -10.69 -11.57 -16.74
C LEU A 41 -11.00 -10.10 -16.51
N SER A 42 -10.17 -9.22 -17.07
CA SER A 42 -10.35 -7.77 -16.99
C SER A 42 -11.00 -7.23 -18.26
N SER A 43 -11.40 -5.96 -18.20
CA SER A 43 -11.85 -5.19 -19.38
C SER A 43 -10.69 -4.70 -20.27
N PHE A 44 -9.43 -5.02 -19.93
CA PHE A 44 -8.27 -4.68 -20.74
C PHE A 44 -7.98 -5.81 -21.72
N PHE A 45 -7.58 -5.44 -22.94
CA PHE A 45 -7.30 -6.38 -24.02
C PHE A 45 -5.84 -6.25 -24.47
N ASN A 46 -5.23 -7.38 -24.80
CA ASN A 46 -3.89 -7.43 -25.37
C ASN A 46 -3.86 -7.04 -26.85
N LYS A 47 -2.66 -7.01 -27.46
CA LYS A 47 -2.46 -6.67 -28.88
C LYS A 47 -3.17 -7.60 -29.86
N GLN A 48 -3.58 -8.80 -29.44
CA GLN A 48 -4.38 -9.74 -30.24
C GLN A 48 -5.89 -9.67 -29.94
N GLY A 49 -6.35 -8.71 -29.13
CA GLY A 49 -7.75 -8.56 -28.76
C GLY A 49 -8.25 -9.62 -27.77
N LYS A 50 -7.36 -10.30 -27.04
CA LYS A 50 -7.75 -11.21 -25.96
C LYS A 50 -7.84 -10.47 -24.62
N PRO A 51 -8.86 -10.73 -23.78
CA PRO A 51 -8.93 -10.18 -22.44
C PRO A 51 -7.70 -10.57 -21.61
N MET A 52 -7.13 -9.58 -20.91
CA MET A 52 -6.05 -9.79 -19.97
C MET A 52 -6.59 -10.29 -18.63
N THR A 53 -5.86 -11.20 -17.99
CA THR A 53 -6.17 -11.69 -16.64
C THR A 53 -5.42 -10.87 -15.60
N LEU A 54 -6.15 -10.27 -14.67
CA LEU A 54 -5.62 -9.42 -13.60
C LEU A 54 -6.10 -9.90 -12.24
N ALA A 55 -5.43 -9.47 -11.17
CA ALA A 55 -5.88 -9.65 -9.80
C ALA A 55 -6.11 -8.28 -9.18
N THR A 56 -7.27 -7.68 -9.47
CA THR A 56 -7.64 -6.33 -9.04
C THR A 56 -8.47 -6.36 -7.76
N VAL A 57 -8.31 -5.37 -6.90
CA VAL A 57 -9.31 -5.10 -5.86
C VAL A 57 -10.65 -4.78 -6.54
N PRO A 58 -11.76 -5.45 -6.17
CA PRO A 58 -13.07 -5.18 -6.77
C PRO A 58 -13.48 -3.72 -6.58
N THR A 59 -14.00 -3.09 -7.63
CA THR A 59 -14.36 -1.65 -7.61
C THR A 59 -15.41 -1.32 -6.56
N ASP A 60 -16.34 -2.24 -6.31
CA ASP A 60 -17.44 -2.07 -5.36
C ASP A 60 -16.93 -1.90 -3.92
N VAL A 61 -15.73 -2.43 -3.60
CA VAL A 61 -15.10 -2.23 -2.29
C VAL A 61 -14.80 -0.75 -2.07
N PHE A 62 -14.42 -0.01 -3.11
CA PHE A 62 -14.13 1.43 -3.00
C PHE A 62 -15.40 2.27 -2.82
N SER A 63 -16.58 1.76 -3.18
CA SER A 63 -17.85 2.42 -2.90
C SER A 63 -18.27 2.35 -1.43
N LEU A 64 -17.71 1.40 -0.68
CA LEU A 64 -17.96 1.23 0.76
C LEU A 64 -17.01 2.07 1.62
N VAL A 65 -16.03 2.72 1.00
CA VAL A 65 -14.96 3.46 1.66
C VAL A 65 -15.23 4.96 1.48
N GLU A 66 -15.68 5.60 2.54
CA GLU A 66 -15.85 7.07 2.59
C GLU A 66 -14.49 7.73 2.80
N VAL A 67 -13.73 7.89 1.70
CA VAL A 67 -12.46 8.62 1.69
C VAL A 67 -12.54 9.72 0.66
N GLU A 68 -12.51 10.96 1.14
CA GLU A 68 -12.36 12.13 0.28
C GLU A 68 -10.92 12.21 -0.20
N ILE A 69 -10.74 12.29 -1.52
CA ILE A 69 -9.43 12.39 -2.15
C ILE A 69 -9.36 13.57 -3.10
N ASP A 70 -8.20 14.21 -3.13
CA ASP A 70 -7.76 15.12 -4.17
C ASP A 70 -7.33 14.30 -5.39
N THR A 71 -8.06 14.44 -6.50
CA THR A 71 -7.75 13.73 -7.74
C THR A 71 -6.59 14.35 -8.51
N GLY A 72 -6.06 15.50 -8.06
CA GLY A 72 -5.04 16.26 -8.78
C GLY A 72 -5.60 16.93 -10.04
N ALA A 73 -4.70 17.25 -10.97
CA ALA A 73 -5.04 18.02 -12.19
C ALA A 73 -5.88 17.25 -13.21
N TYR A 74 -5.89 15.91 -13.17
CA TYR A 74 -6.72 15.06 -14.02
C TYR A 74 -7.14 13.81 -13.27
N TYR A 75 -8.35 13.32 -13.57
CA TYR A 75 -8.86 12.12 -12.94
C TYR A 75 -8.17 10.85 -13.48
N SER A 76 -7.76 9.98 -12.57
CA SER A 76 -7.20 8.65 -12.85
C SER A 76 -7.74 7.63 -11.86
N ALA A 77 -8.53 6.67 -12.34
CA ALA A 77 -9.06 5.58 -11.50
C ALA A 77 -7.93 4.77 -10.83
N GLN A 78 -6.79 4.63 -11.50
CA GLN A 78 -5.60 4.01 -10.91
C GLN A 78 -5.13 4.73 -9.65
N TYR A 79 -5.08 6.06 -9.69
CA TYR A 79 -4.61 6.88 -8.58
C TYR A 79 -5.63 6.88 -7.44
N ASP A 80 -6.91 6.96 -7.78
CA ASP A 80 -8.03 6.82 -6.84
C ASP A 80 -7.93 5.52 -6.05
N HIS A 81 -7.76 4.39 -6.74
CA HIS A 81 -7.59 3.09 -6.09
C HIS A 81 -6.33 3.07 -5.21
N ILE A 82 -5.17 3.51 -5.71
CA ILE A 82 -3.92 3.50 -4.93
C ILE A 82 -4.05 4.30 -3.63
N ILE A 83 -4.62 5.51 -3.70
CA ILE A 83 -4.83 6.38 -2.54
C ILE A 83 -5.81 5.74 -1.56
N LYS A 84 -7.00 5.34 -2.03
CA LYS A 84 -8.03 4.74 -1.16
C LYS A 84 -7.53 3.46 -0.49
N MET A 85 -6.82 2.60 -1.23
CA MET A 85 -6.24 1.39 -0.65
C MET A 85 -5.22 1.71 0.44
N ALA A 86 -4.37 2.72 0.23
CA ALA A 86 -3.40 3.14 1.24
C ALA A 86 -4.10 3.68 2.49
N VAL A 87 -5.12 4.53 2.33
CA VAL A 87 -5.90 5.07 3.46
C VAL A 87 -6.59 3.95 4.24
N VAL A 88 -7.27 3.01 3.56
CA VAL A 88 -7.95 1.88 4.20
C VAL A 88 -6.97 1.01 4.98
N ALA A 89 -5.87 0.61 4.35
CA ALA A 89 -4.86 -0.25 4.97
C ALA A 89 -4.20 0.42 6.19
N LEU A 90 -3.85 1.71 6.08
CA LEU A 90 -3.29 2.47 7.20
C LEU A 90 -4.30 2.61 8.35
N SER A 91 -5.56 2.90 8.02
CA SER A 91 -6.64 3.06 9.01
C SER A 91 -6.89 1.75 9.77
N GLU A 92 -6.89 0.62 9.06
CA GLU A 92 -7.02 -0.70 9.68
C GLU A 92 -5.81 -1.03 10.58
N ALA A 93 -4.59 -0.81 10.09
CA ALA A 93 -3.37 -1.06 10.86
C ALA A 93 -3.31 -0.26 12.18
N LEU A 94 -3.85 0.97 12.15
CA LEU A 94 -3.86 1.87 13.29
C LEU A 94 -5.04 1.64 14.24
N ARG A 95 -6.11 0.97 13.80
CA ARG A 95 -7.38 0.85 14.54
C ARG A 95 -7.18 0.36 15.98
N SER A 96 -6.50 -0.77 16.14
CA SER A 96 -6.25 -1.38 17.46
C SER A 96 -5.35 -0.54 18.36
N ALA A 97 -4.42 0.22 17.79
CA ALA A 97 -3.51 1.09 18.54
C ALA A 97 -4.17 2.41 18.94
N ALA A 98 -5.04 2.95 18.09
CA ALA A 98 -5.85 4.13 18.33
C ALA A 98 -6.93 3.87 19.41
N GLU A 99 -7.65 2.76 19.34
CA GLU A 99 -8.66 2.36 20.34
C GLU A 99 -8.06 2.24 21.75
N LYS A 100 -6.82 1.75 21.83
CA LYS A 100 -6.08 1.61 23.10
C LYS A 100 -5.33 2.88 23.52
N GLN A 101 -5.46 3.96 22.75
CA GLN A 101 -4.80 5.26 22.98
C GLN A 101 -3.26 5.16 23.13
N PHE A 102 -2.65 4.20 22.44
CA PHE A 102 -1.20 4.00 22.48
C PHE A 102 -0.45 4.99 21.59
N ILE A 103 -1.10 5.48 20.53
CA ILE A 103 -0.52 6.46 19.62
C ILE A 103 -0.88 7.86 20.10
N LYS A 104 0.09 8.55 20.71
CA LYS A 104 -0.06 9.92 21.24
C LYS A 104 0.61 10.98 20.38
N HIS A 105 1.48 10.53 19.48
CA HIS A 105 2.27 11.37 18.60
C HIS A 105 2.14 10.86 17.17
N PRO A 106 2.43 11.72 16.17
CA PRO A 106 2.51 11.27 14.80
C PRO A 106 3.47 10.08 14.65
N VAL A 107 3.15 9.20 13.72
CA VAL A 107 3.87 7.95 13.49
C VAL A 107 4.64 8.09 12.18
N PRO A 108 5.97 7.89 12.17
CA PRO A 108 6.73 7.85 10.92
C PRO A 108 6.16 6.80 9.97
N LEU A 109 6.17 7.11 8.68
CA LEU A 109 5.63 6.25 7.64
C LEU A 109 6.70 5.99 6.58
N ILE A 110 7.00 4.73 6.34
CA ILE A 110 7.86 4.26 5.26
C ILE A 110 6.96 3.71 4.15
N LEU A 111 6.89 4.44 3.03
CA LEU A 111 6.18 4.05 1.82
C LEU A 111 7.12 3.32 0.87
N ALA A 112 6.91 2.01 0.73
CA ALA A 112 7.53 1.19 -0.29
C ALA A 112 6.80 1.40 -1.62
N LEU A 113 7.53 1.85 -2.64
CA LEU A 113 7.01 2.26 -3.93
C LEU A 113 7.62 1.42 -5.07
N PRO A 114 6.91 1.31 -6.21
CA PRO A 114 7.49 0.75 -7.43
C PRO A 114 8.79 1.46 -7.84
N GLU A 115 9.67 0.74 -8.53
CA GLU A 115 10.88 1.32 -9.10
C GLU A 115 10.53 2.41 -10.11
N GLU A 116 11.14 3.58 -9.94
CA GLU A 116 11.00 4.70 -10.86
C GLU A 116 11.49 4.29 -12.25
N HIS A 117 10.65 4.56 -13.24
CA HIS A 117 11.00 4.37 -14.64
C HIS A 117 10.46 5.54 -15.42
N GLU A 118 11.34 6.22 -16.15
CA GLU A 118 11.05 7.42 -16.95
C GLU A 118 9.85 7.28 -17.91
N LYS A 119 9.44 6.04 -18.24
CA LYS A 119 8.39 5.71 -19.20
C LYS A 119 7.13 5.09 -18.59
N LYS A 120 7.00 5.04 -17.26
CA LYS A 120 5.86 4.37 -16.59
C LYS A 120 4.97 5.39 -15.86
N ASN A 121 3.67 5.31 -16.12
CA ASN A 121 2.66 6.09 -15.42
C ASN A 121 2.47 5.52 -14.00
N TYR A 122 3.21 6.09 -13.05
CA TYR A 122 2.96 5.91 -11.62
C TYR A 122 2.14 7.07 -11.08
N ILE A 123 1.57 6.90 -9.89
CA ILE A 123 0.97 8.01 -9.15
C ILE A 123 2.07 9.03 -8.79
N PRO A 124 1.86 10.34 -8.97
CA PRO A 124 2.77 11.34 -8.43
C PRO A 124 2.89 11.16 -6.91
N ILE A 125 4.12 11.01 -6.40
CA ILE A 125 4.38 10.74 -4.98
C ILE A 125 3.77 11.83 -4.09
N ASP A 126 3.92 13.10 -4.49
CA ASP A 126 3.35 14.23 -3.78
C ASP A 126 1.82 14.17 -3.69
N LEU A 127 1.15 13.66 -4.74
CA LEU A 127 -0.30 13.49 -4.74
C LEU A 127 -0.73 12.39 -3.74
N LEU A 128 0.02 11.29 -3.67
CA LEU A 128 -0.22 10.24 -2.68
C LEU A 128 -0.03 10.79 -1.26
N ILE A 129 1.13 11.41 -0.98
CA ILE A 129 1.47 11.95 0.33
C ILE A 129 0.45 13.00 0.77
N HIS A 130 0.11 13.95 -0.10
CA HIS A 130 -0.89 14.99 0.17
C HIS A 130 -2.24 14.39 0.57
N ASN A 131 -2.70 13.38 -0.17
CA ASN A 131 -3.96 12.70 0.15
C ASN A 131 -3.91 11.94 1.48
N LEU A 132 -2.78 11.32 1.82
CA LEU A 132 -2.60 10.66 3.12
C LEU A 132 -2.59 11.67 4.28
N LEU A 133 -1.90 12.81 4.11
CA LEU A 133 -1.83 13.87 5.12
C LEU A 133 -3.17 14.60 5.33
N LYS A 134 -4.05 14.60 4.33
CA LYS A 134 -5.42 15.14 4.44
C LYS A 134 -6.34 14.29 5.33
N GLN A 135 -5.98 13.05 5.62
CA GLN A 135 -6.81 12.17 6.44
C GLN A 135 -6.57 12.46 7.92
N GLU A 136 -7.46 13.23 8.56
CA GLU A 136 -7.29 13.70 9.95
C GLU A 136 -7.13 12.57 10.97
N HIS A 137 -7.69 11.39 10.69
CA HIS A 137 -7.58 10.21 11.55
C HIS A 137 -6.25 9.47 11.40
N LEU A 138 -5.45 9.77 10.38
CA LEU A 138 -4.10 9.23 10.22
C LEU A 138 -3.10 10.15 10.94
N PRO A 139 -2.37 9.66 11.96
CA PRO A 139 -1.43 10.45 12.75
C PRO A 139 -0.11 10.63 11.98
N LEU A 140 -0.15 11.29 10.82
CA LEU A 140 1.00 11.44 9.93
C LEU A 140 1.55 12.87 9.96
N LYS A 141 2.84 12.99 9.64
CA LYS A 141 3.54 14.27 9.47
C LYS A 141 4.44 14.20 8.25
N GLN A 142 4.42 15.24 7.42
CA GLN A 142 5.13 15.25 6.14
C GLN A 142 6.63 14.99 6.32
N GLU A 143 7.24 15.60 7.34
CA GLU A 143 8.66 15.45 7.64
C GLU A 143 9.08 14.04 8.06
N TRP A 144 8.11 13.17 8.41
CA TRP A 144 8.35 11.79 8.87
C TRP A 144 7.84 10.75 7.87
N ILE A 145 7.51 11.16 6.64
CA ILE A 145 7.17 10.25 5.55
C ILE A 145 8.43 10.02 4.71
N HIS A 146 8.86 8.77 4.64
CA HIS A 146 9.99 8.32 3.83
C HIS A 146 9.51 7.43 2.68
N CYS A 147 9.97 7.70 1.47
CA CYS A 147 9.63 6.91 0.30
C CYS A 147 10.83 6.06 -0.16
N LEU A 148 10.60 4.78 -0.43
CA LEU A 148 11.58 3.84 -0.95
C LEU A 148 11.10 3.30 -2.30
N ALA A 149 11.65 3.81 -3.41
CA ALA A 149 11.28 3.43 -4.76
C ALA A 149 12.21 2.34 -5.35
N THR A 150 12.42 1.25 -4.62
CA THR A 150 13.27 0.11 -5.06
C THR A 150 12.45 -1.10 -5.53
N GLY A 151 11.18 -0.87 -5.86
CA GLY A 151 10.29 -1.88 -6.42
C GLY A 151 9.92 -2.96 -5.41
N ARG A 152 9.91 -4.22 -5.86
CA ARG A 152 9.46 -5.37 -5.04
C ARG A 152 10.28 -5.58 -3.77
N ALA A 153 11.52 -5.09 -3.72
CA ALA A 153 12.39 -5.20 -2.56
C ALA A 153 12.14 -4.09 -1.51
N ALA A 154 11.41 -3.02 -1.87
CA ALA A 154 11.26 -1.84 -1.04
C ALA A 154 10.60 -2.14 0.31
N GLY A 155 9.67 -3.10 0.37
CA GLY A 155 9.06 -3.52 1.64
C GLY A 155 10.07 -4.12 2.62
N ILE A 156 10.99 -4.96 2.12
CA ILE A 156 12.03 -5.57 2.97
C ILE A 156 13.08 -4.53 3.36
N GLN A 157 13.49 -3.67 2.44
CA GLN A 157 14.42 -2.57 2.74
C GLN A 157 13.83 -1.58 3.75
N GLY A 158 12.54 -1.32 3.67
CA GLY A 158 11.85 -0.47 4.64
C GLY A 158 11.84 -1.06 6.05
N LEU A 159 11.93 -2.38 6.22
CA LEU A 159 12.05 -2.97 7.56
C LEU A 159 13.35 -2.54 8.25
N GLU A 160 14.44 -2.38 7.51
CA GLU A 160 15.69 -1.88 8.08
C GLU A 160 15.53 -0.45 8.61
N LEU A 161 14.92 0.45 7.82
CA LEU A 161 14.59 1.81 8.25
C LEU A 161 13.63 1.81 9.44
N THR A 162 12.68 0.90 9.45
CA THR A 162 11.71 0.73 10.55
C THR A 162 12.44 0.39 11.85
N LEU A 163 13.33 -0.61 11.81
CA LEU A 163 14.09 -1.02 12.99
C LEU A 163 15.05 0.08 13.45
N ASN A 164 15.67 0.82 12.54
CA ASN A 164 16.49 1.98 12.90
C ASN A 164 15.66 3.07 13.60
N ALA A 165 14.48 3.39 13.08
CA ALA A 165 13.58 4.37 13.70
C ALA A 165 13.12 3.94 15.10
N LEU A 166 12.82 2.65 15.30
CA LEU A 166 12.40 2.11 16.60
C LEU A 166 13.54 2.06 17.63
N TYR A 167 14.74 1.62 17.24
CA TYR A 167 15.83 1.37 18.19
C TYR A 167 16.76 2.57 18.39
N GLU A 168 17.01 3.37 17.35
CA GLU A 168 18.03 4.42 17.38
C GLU A 168 17.42 5.83 17.43
N GLN A 169 16.23 6.03 16.84
CA GLN A 169 15.60 7.36 16.75
C GLN A 169 14.54 7.60 17.84
N GLY A 170 14.26 6.58 18.68
CA GLY A 170 13.36 6.69 19.82
C GLY A 170 11.88 6.76 19.47
N HIS A 171 11.48 6.29 18.28
CA HIS A 171 10.07 6.16 17.93
C HIS A 171 9.45 4.92 18.58
N ASP A 172 8.30 5.07 19.24
CA ASP A 172 7.58 3.93 19.82
C ASP A 172 6.87 3.06 18.77
N HIS A 173 6.50 3.67 17.65
CA HIS A 173 5.76 3.05 16.55
C HIS A 173 6.28 3.59 15.23
N VAL A 174 6.21 2.76 14.19
CA VAL A 174 6.53 3.11 12.81
C VAL A 174 5.56 2.36 11.90
N LEU A 175 5.04 3.04 10.89
CA LEU A 175 4.24 2.43 9.84
C LEU A 175 5.14 2.09 8.65
N ILE A 176 4.92 0.92 8.08
CA ILE A 176 5.52 0.50 6.82
C ILE A 176 4.45 -0.09 5.93
N GLY A 177 4.41 0.33 4.67
CA GLY A 177 3.39 -0.14 3.74
C GLY A 177 3.68 0.22 2.30
N SER A 178 2.84 -0.29 1.40
CA SER A 178 2.87 -0.03 -0.03
C SER A 178 1.45 -0.05 -0.57
N SER A 179 1.21 0.67 -1.66
CA SER A 179 -0.04 0.59 -2.41
C SER A 179 0.25 0.74 -3.89
N ASP A 180 -0.27 -0.19 -4.69
CA ASP A 180 -0.09 -0.18 -6.13
C ASP A 180 -1.33 -0.65 -6.88
N SER A 181 -1.43 -0.25 -8.15
CA SER A 181 -2.51 -0.67 -9.02
C SER A 181 -2.00 -0.78 -10.45
N TYR A 182 -2.40 -1.86 -11.12
CA TYR A 182 -2.14 -2.11 -12.54
C TYR A 182 -3.30 -1.65 -13.44
N TRP A 183 -4.31 -0.97 -12.88
CA TRP A 183 -5.48 -0.45 -13.60
C TRP A 183 -5.12 0.72 -14.53
N ASN A 184 -4.30 0.48 -15.54
CA ASN A 184 -3.82 1.50 -16.48
C ASN A 184 -3.48 0.86 -17.83
N ALA A 185 -4.20 1.26 -18.88
CA ALA A 185 -4.04 0.70 -20.22
C ALA A 185 -2.62 0.87 -20.77
N ALA A 186 -1.96 2.00 -20.52
CA ALA A 186 -0.60 2.24 -20.99
C ALA A 186 0.41 1.31 -20.29
N ARG A 187 0.26 1.12 -18.97
CA ARG A 187 1.10 0.18 -18.19
C ARG A 187 0.90 -1.26 -18.67
N LEU A 188 -0.36 -1.68 -18.84
CA LEU A 188 -0.69 -3.03 -19.32
C LEU A 188 -0.21 -3.26 -20.75
N GLY A 189 -0.34 -2.27 -21.63
CA GLY A 189 0.19 -2.33 -23.00
C GLY A 189 1.71 -2.43 -23.05
N ALA A 190 2.44 -1.80 -22.12
CA ALA A 190 3.89 -1.99 -22.00
C ALA A 190 4.23 -3.42 -21.54
N LEU A 191 3.51 -3.96 -20.56
CA LEU A 191 3.69 -5.34 -20.11
C LEU A 191 3.36 -6.35 -21.20
N ASP A 192 2.36 -6.10 -22.03
CA ASP A 192 2.00 -6.95 -23.17
C ASP A 192 3.07 -6.97 -24.27
N LYS A 193 3.72 -5.82 -24.52
CA LYS A 193 4.89 -5.76 -25.42
C LYS A 193 6.04 -6.62 -24.93
N ASP A 194 6.22 -6.68 -23.61
CA ASP A 194 7.25 -7.49 -22.95
C ASP A 194 6.82 -8.95 -22.73
N GLU A 195 5.63 -9.36 -23.18
CA GLU A 195 5.06 -10.71 -22.97
C GLU A 195 4.85 -11.07 -21.49
N ARG A 196 4.51 -10.07 -20.68
CA ARG A 196 4.34 -10.15 -19.21
C ARG A 196 2.89 -10.05 -18.74
N VAL A 197 1.93 -10.29 -19.63
CA VAL A 197 0.50 -10.33 -19.31
C VAL A 197 -0.02 -11.76 -19.48
N LEU A 198 -0.84 -12.19 -18.53
CA LEU A 198 -1.56 -13.45 -18.66
C LEU A 198 -2.81 -13.24 -19.51
N VAL A 199 -3.01 -14.10 -20.50
CA VAL A 199 -4.21 -14.14 -21.33
C VAL A 199 -4.72 -15.57 -21.41
N HIS A 200 -6.03 -15.73 -21.46
CA HIS A 200 -6.70 -17.02 -21.71
C HIS A 200 -7.29 -17.02 -23.12
#